data_AF-A0AAN8DI71-F1
#
_entry.id   AF-A0AAN8DI71-F1
#
_cell.length_a   1.000
_cell.length_b   1.000
_cell.length_c   1.000
_cell.angle_alpha   90.00
_cell.angle_beta   90.00
_cell.angle_gamma   90.00
#
_symmetry.space_group_name_H-M   'P 1'
#
loop_
_entity.id
_entity.type
_entity.pdbx_description
1 polymer ?
#
loop_
_entity_poly.entity_id
_entity_poly.type
_entity_poly.pdbx_seq_one_letter_code
_entity_poly.pdbx_strand_id
1 'polypeptide(L)' 'MDASLPHTRGVRDSKARFCDCGLKIAGTDSHQVCSSCLGLEHAQEGIDDPDSCGHCAHLTIKSLHRRLA' A
#
# COMPACT_ATOMS: atom_id res chain seq x y z
N MET A 1 28.67 -39.53 0.24
CA MET A 1 27.88 -38.46 -0.41
C MET A 1 26.50 -38.48 0.21
N ASP A 2 26.07 -37.40 0.86
CA ASP A 2 24.70 -36.86 0.80
C ASP A 2 24.67 -35.62 1.71
N ALA A 3 24.84 -34.45 1.10
CA ALA A 3 24.75 -33.18 1.80
C ALA A 3 23.27 -32.85 1.95
N SER A 4 22.71 -33.10 3.13
CA SER A 4 21.38 -32.63 3.52
C SER A 4 21.38 -31.11 3.49
N LEU A 5 20.97 -30.56 2.35
CA LEU A 5 20.71 -29.15 2.16
C LEU A 5 19.69 -28.71 3.23
N PRO A 6 19.96 -27.64 4.01
CA PRO A 6 18.98 -27.15 4.93
C PRO A 6 17.77 -26.73 4.09
N HIS A 7 16.61 -27.31 4.39
CA HIS A 7 15.34 -26.86 3.87
C HIS A 7 15.29 -25.35 4.06
N THR A 8 15.42 -24.60 2.96
CA THR A 8 15.05 -23.21 2.87
C THR A 8 13.53 -23.20 3.01
N ARG A 9 13.04 -23.39 4.24
CA ARG A 9 11.74 -22.87 4.65
C ARG A 9 11.78 -21.44 4.18
N GLY A 10 11.04 -21.16 3.11
CA GLY A 10 11.02 -19.85 2.50
C GLY A 10 10.83 -18.88 3.64
N VAL A 11 11.90 -18.16 3.97
CA VAL A 11 11.80 -16.90 4.64
C VAL A 11 11.06 -16.11 3.58
N ARG A 12 9.73 -16.19 3.60
CA ARG A 12 8.90 -15.09 3.16
C ARG A 12 9.27 -14.01 4.15
N ASP A 13 10.43 -13.42 3.91
CA ASP A 13 10.69 -12.02 4.15
C ASP A 13 9.62 -11.37 3.28
N SER A 14 8.38 -11.41 3.76
CA SER A 14 7.33 -10.54 3.30
C SER A 14 7.77 -9.20 3.84
N LYS A 15 8.88 -8.69 3.28
CA LYS A 15 9.47 -7.40 3.57
C LYS A 15 8.28 -6.49 3.52
N ALA A 16 7.89 -5.97 4.69
CA ALA A 16 6.64 -5.27 4.83
C ALA A 16 6.65 -4.20 3.75
N ARG A 17 5.77 -4.36 2.74
CA ARG A 17 5.67 -3.40 1.67
C ARG A 17 4.93 -2.24 2.29
N PHE A 18 5.56 -1.08 2.30
CA PHE A 18 4.93 0.14 2.77
C PHE A 18 4.51 0.94 1.54
N CYS A 19 3.31 1.49 1.63
CA CYS A 19 2.88 2.55 0.74
C CYS A 19 3.69 3.81 1.04
N ASP A 20 3.83 4.71 0.06
CA ASP A 20 4.50 6.02 0.27
C ASP A 20 3.81 6.86 1.35
N CYS A 21 2.55 6.53 1.66
CA CYS A 21 1.78 7.05 2.76
C CYS A 21 2.19 6.52 4.15
N GLY A 22 3.17 5.61 4.23
CA GLY A 22 3.64 5.00 5.47
C GLY A 22 2.80 3.81 5.96
N LEU A 23 1.64 3.55 5.38
CA LEU A 23 0.78 2.42 5.74
C LEU A 23 1.29 1.09 5.16
N LYS A 24 1.09 0.02 5.93
CA LYS A 24 1.48 -1.33 5.54
C LYS A 24 0.55 -1.85 4.44
N ILE A 25 1.14 -2.22 3.31
CA ILE A 25 0.47 -2.96 2.24
C ILE A 25 0.32 -4.41 2.71
N ALA A 26 -0.91 -4.91 2.67
CA ALA A 26 -1.19 -6.29 3.04
C ALA A 26 -0.37 -7.24 2.16
N GLY A 27 0.15 -8.32 2.73
CA GLY A 27 1.02 -9.26 2.00
C GLY A 27 0.34 -9.91 0.78
N THR A 28 -1.00 -9.98 0.82
CA THR A 28 -1.86 -10.50 -0.25
C THR A 28 -2.20 -9.47 -1.33
N ASP A 29 -1.85 -8.20 -1.13
CA ASP A 29 -2.24 -7.12 -2.03
C ASP A 29 -1.23 -7.01 -3.19
N SER A 30 -1.68 -7.19 -4.43
CA SER A 30 -0.80 -7.11 -5.61
C SER A 30 -0.47 -5.67 -6.00
N HIS A 31 -1.12 -4.67 -5.41
CA HIS A 31 -0.88 -3.27 -5.72
C HIS A 31 0.37 -2.75 -5.01
N GLN A 32 0.91 -1.66 -5.56
CA GLN A 32 2.00 -0.90 -4.94
C GLN A 32 1.47 0.16 -3.95
N VAL A 33 0.15 0.18 -3.72
CA VAL A 33 -0.55 1.11 -2.84
C VAL A 33 -1.27 0.32 -1.75
N CYS A 34 -1.40 0.90 -0.56
CA CYS A 34 -2.13 0.23 0.52
C CYS A 34 -3.64 0.26 0.24
N SER A 35 -4.36 -0.66 0.89
CA SER A 35 -5.83 -0.70 0.86
C SER A 35 -6.46 0.62 1.32
N SER A 36 -5.82 1.36 2.22
CA SER A 36 -6.32 2.66 2.68
C SER A 36 -6.24 3.72 1.57
N CYS A 37 -5.12 3.84 0.85
CA CYS A 37 -4.98 4.74 -0.31
C CYS A 37 -5.91 4.40 -1.48
N LEU A 38 -6.32 3.13 -1.59
CA LEU A 38 -7.36 2.69 -2.51
C LEU A 38 -8.77 2.92 -1.96
N GLY A 39 -8.90 3.12 -0.65
CA GLY A 39 -10.15 3.31 0.05
C GLY A 39 -10.68 4.74 0.02
N LEU A 40 -11.92 4.88 0.50
CA LEU A 40 -12.64 6.15 0.54
C LEU A 40 -12.09 7.10 1.62
N GLU A 41 -11.51 6.56 2.69
CA GLU A 41 -10.97 7.34 3.82
C GLU A 41 -9.88 8.30 3.34
N HIS A 42 -8.82 7.78 2.72
CA HIS A 42 -7.77 8.58 2.10
C HIS A 42 -8.24 9.43 0.92
N ALA A 43 -9.32 9.02 0.24
CA ALA A 43 -9.88 9.83 -0.84
C ALA A 43 -10.53 11.09 -0.26
N GLN A 44 -11.29 10.95 0.84
CA GLN A 44 -11.89 12.06 1.57
C GLN A 44 -10.82 12.92 2.25
N GLU A 45 -9.84 12.32 2.90
CA GLU A 45 -8.72 13.04 3.53
C GLU A 45 -7.91 13.80 2.48
N GLY A 46 -7.57 13.22 1.32
CA GLY A 46 -6.84 13.96 0.29
C GLY A 46 -7.61 15.13 -0.32
N ILE A 47 -8.94 15.21 -0.13
CA ILE A 47 -9.76 16.36 -0.51
C ILE A 47 -9.73 17.44 0.58
N ASP A 48 -9.77 17.03 1.85
CA ASP A 48 -9.77 17.93 3.01
C ASP A 48 -8.35 18.46 3.31
N ASP A 49 -7.37 17.55 3.32
CA ASP A 49 -5.96 17.76 3.56
C ASP A 49 -5.10 16.96 2.56
N PRO A 50 -4.67 17.59 1.44
CA PRO A 50 -3.88 16.91 0.42
C PRO A 50 -2.49 16.49 0.90
N ASP A 51 -1.96 17.06 1.98
CA ASP A 51 -0.65 16.72 2.56
C ASP A 51 -0.70 15.50 3.52
N SER A 52 -1.89 15.05 3.94
CA SER A 52 -2.10 13.91 4.83
C SER A 52 -1.46 12.61 4.29
N CYS A 53 -1.37 12.49 2.96
CA CYS A 53 -0.78 11.33 2.31
C CYS A 53 -0.06 11.74 1.03
N GLY A 54 1.27 11.55 0.97
CA GLY A 54 2.06 11.86 -0.23
C GLY A 54 1.57 11.16 -1.50
N HIS A 55 0.94 9.99 -1.37
CA HIS A 55 0.36 9.27 -2.50
C HIS A 55 -0.98 9.87 -2.96
N CYS A 56 -1.81 10.38 -2.04
CA CYS A 56 -3.06 11.06 -2.36
C CYS A 56 -2.84 12.50 -2.81
N ALA A 57 -1.80 13.16 -2.30
CA ALA A 57 -1.33 14.48 -2.73
C ALA A 57 -1.04 14.53 -4.23
N HIS A 58 -0.52 13.43 -4.78
CA HIS A 58 -0.23 13.28 -6.20
C HIS A 58 -1.49 13.10 -7.06
N LEU A 59 -2.65 12.82 -6.46
CA LEU A 59 -3.92 12.65 -7.16
C LEU A 59 -4.68 13.97 -7.22
N THR A 60 -5.28 14.27 -8.37
CA THR A 60 -6.14 15.46 -8.47
C THR A 60 -7.41 15.30 -7.63
N ILE A 61 -7.94 16.41 -7.11
CA ILE A 61 -9.23 16.43 -6.37
C ILE A 61 -10.34 15.75 -7.18
N LYS A 62 -10.37 15.94 -8.51
CA LYS A 62 -11.32 15.26 -9.40
C LYS A 62 -11.16 13.73 -9.36
N SER A 63 -9.93 13.23 -9.33
CA SER A 63 -9.64 11.80 -9.19
C SER A 63 -10.07 11.26 -7.82
N LEU A 64 -9.88 12.04 -6.76
CA LEU A 64 -10.31 11.69 -5.41
C LEU A 64 -11.85 11.66 -5.30
N HIS A 65 -12.53 12.70 -5.77
CA HIS A 65 -14.00 12.73 -5.84
C HIS A 65 -14.59 11.55 -6.64
N ARG A 66 -13.94 11.14 -7.74
CA ARG A 66 -14.40 9.95 -8.49
C ARG A 66 -14.32 8.65 -7.72
N ARG A 67 -13.48 8.57 -6.68
CA ARG A 67 -13.41 7.38 -5.80
C ARG A 67 -14.54 7.37 -4.78
N LEU A 68 -15.04 8.55 -4.37
CA LEU A 68 -16.13 8.71 -3.42
C LEU A 68 -17.54 8.54 -4.02
N ALA A 69 -17.65 8.41 -5.35
CA ALA A 69 -18.90 8.46 -6.11
C ALA A 69 -19.54 7.09 -6.36
#